data_AF-A0AAU1YSZ8-F1
#
_entry.id   AF-A0AAU1YSZ8-F1
#
_cell.length_a   1.000
_cell.length_b   1.000
_cell.length_c   1.000
_cell.angle_alpha   90.00
_cell.angle_beta   90.00
_cell.angle_gamma   90.00
#
_symmetry.space_group_name_H-M   'P 1'
#
loop_
_entity.id
_entity.type
_entity.pdbx_description
1 polymer ?
#
loop_
_entity_poly.entity_id
_entity_poly.type
_entity_poly.pdbx_seq_one_letter_code
_entity_poly.pdbx_strand_id
1 'polypeptide(L)'
;MIQIPSDLNPGLVPLAFLLGNWEGAGVFDFPGEEKCNFGQEVVFSHDGRDFLEYHSHSWVLDAEGNKVRALESESGYWRIDDQRKVEIVMVRDQGVVEIWYGDLADQKPQIDLVTDAVARTATARPHSGGKRLYGYVKGDLMWVGEKTTPDVELRPYMSAQLKKVVTPEEVAEMARNLPDMPDDGIAFFR
;
A
#
# COMPACT_ATOMS: atom_id res chain seq x y z
N MET A 1 -5.16 -7.01 15.33
CA MET A 1 -5.54 -8.36 14.84
C MET A 1 -6.06 -8.16 13.41
N ILE A 2 -5.72 -9.03 12.46
CA ILE A 2 -6.25 -8.92 11.08
C ILE A 2 -7.70 -9.37 11.11
N GLN A 3 -8.63 -8.52 10.68
CA GLN A 3 -10.04 -8.86 10.52
C GLN A 3 -10.26 -9.37 9.09
N ILE A 4 -10.98 -10.48 8.94
CA ILE A 4 -11.32 -11.08 7.65
C ILE A 4 -12.80 -10.81 7.40
N PRO A 5 -13.16 -9.99 6.38
CA PRO A 5 -14.56 -9.77 6.01
C PRO A 5 -15.24 -11.08 5.62
N SER A 6 -16.50 -11.27 6.02
CA SER A 6 -17.25 -12.51 5.76
C SER A 6 -17.64 -12.68 4.28
N ASP A 7 -17.66 -11.59 3.53
CA ASP A 7 -17.92 -11.50 2.09
C ASP A 7 -16.64 -11.48 1.25
N LEU A 8 -15.45 -11.61 1.88
CA LEU A 8 -14.19 -11.76 1.16
C LEU A 8 -14.16 -13.10 0.43
N ASN A 9 -13.74 -13.08 -0.83
CA ASN A 9 -13.48 -14.32 -1.58
C ASN A 9 -12.46 -15.20 -0.82
N PRO A 10 -12.73 -16.50 -0.59
CA PRO A 10 -11.83 -17.38 0.15
C PRO A 10 -10.40 -17.43 -0.40
N GLY A 11 -10.22 -17.28 -1.71
CA GLY A 11 -8.90 -17.23 -2.36
C GLY A 11 -8.07 -16.01 -1.94
N LEU A 12 -8.70 -14.93 -1.48
CA LEU A 12 -8.04 -13.68 -1.08
C LEU A 12 -7.72 -13.60 0.40
N VAL A 13 -8.16 -14.57 1.22
CA VAL A 13 -7.84 -14.62 2.66
C VAL A 13 -6.34 -14.44 2.96
N PRO A 14 -5.39 -15.00 2.17
CA PRO A 14 -3.97 -14.77 2.40
C PRO A 14 -3.53 -13.29 2.27
N LEU A 15 -4.27 -12.47 1.52
CA LEU A 15 -4.02 -11.04 1.34
C LEU A 15 -4.85 -10.14 2.28
N ALA A 16 -5.66 -10.72 3.18
CA ALA A 16 -6.57 -9.95 4.04
C ALA A 16 -5.86 -8.90 4.92
N PHE A 17 -4.56 -9.07 5.19
CA PHE A 17 -3.78 -8.09 5.93
C PHE A 17 -3.57 -6.77 5.20
N LEU A 18 -3.77 -6.72 3.87
CA LEU A 18 -3.70 -5.49 3.08
C LEU A 18 -4.99 -4.68 3.15
N LEU A 19 -6.14 -5.31 3.43
CA LEU A 19 -7.46 -4.68 3.33
C LEU A 19 -7.61 -3.46 4.23
N GLY A 20 -8.26 -2.43 3.68
CA GLY A 20 -8.63 -1.19 4.36
C GLY A 20 -7.88 0.03 3.84
N ASN A 21 -8.04 1.12 4.59
CA ASN A 21 -7.41 2.40 4.33
C ASN A 21 -6.12 2.51 5.17
N TRP A 22 -5.06 2.99 4.55
CA TRP A 22 -3.75 3.16 5.16
C TRP A 22 -3.24 4.57 4.87
N GLU A 23 -2.68 5.21 5.89
CA GLU A 23 -2.07 6.52 5.75
C GLU A 23 -0.76 6.59 6.53
N GLY A 24 0.22 7.30 5.97
CA GLY A 24 1.49 7.49 6.64
C GLY A 24 2.47 8.31 5.83
N ALA A 25 3.75 8.08 6.09
CA ALA A 25 4.82 8.86 5.49
C ALA A 25 6.02 7.99 5.11
N GLY A 26 6.83 8.53 4.22
CA GLY A 26 7.97 7.85 3.65
C GLY A 26 9.05 8.81 3.14
N VAL A 27 10.08 8.21 2.56
CA VAL A 27 11.23 8.93 1.97
C VAL A 27 11.33 8.61 0.48
N PHE A 28 11.50 9.65 -0.33
CA PHE A 28 11.74 9.56 -1.76
C PHE A 28 13.17 10.00 -2.07
N ASP A 29 13.93 9.21 -2.82
CA ASP A 29 15.30 9.51 -3.23
C ASP A 29 15.64 8.81 -4.55
N PHE A 30 15.66 9.55 -5.66
CA PHE A 30 15.99 9.02 -6.98
C PHE A 30 16.96 9.94 -7.74
N PRO A 31 17.98 9.41 -8.44
CA PRO A 31 18.96 10.23 -9.16
C PRO A 31 18.31 11.21 -10.16
N GLY A 32 18.70 12.47 -10.08
CA GLY A 32 18.15 13.54 -10.93
C GLY A 32 16.82 14.12 -10.45
N GLU A 33 16.27 13.63 -9.34
CA GLU A 33 15.06 14.13 -8.72
C GLU A 33 15.36 14.71 -7.31
N GLU A 34 14.52 15.63 -6.85
CA GLU A 34 14.68 16.23 -5.52
C GLU A 34 14.31 15.21 -4.44
N LYS A 35 15.23 14.96 -3.50
CA LYS A 35 14.96 14.14 -2.32
C LYS A 35 13.92 14.82 -1.44
N CYS A 36 12.90 14.09 -1.02
CA CYS A 36 11.88 14.62 -0.12
C CYS A 36 11.30 13.57 0.81
N ASN A 37 10.68 14.03 1.89
CA ASN A 37 9.70 13.23 2.61
C ASN A 37 8.36 13.32 1.88
N PHE A 38 7.57 12.26 1.93
CA PHE A 38 6.25 12.23 1.33
C PHE A 38 5.22 11.67 2.31
N GLY A 39 3.98 12.14 2.18
CA GLY A 39 2.80 11.51 2.78
C GLY A 39 2.14 10.63 1.74
N GLN A 40 1.45 9.59 2.20
CA GLN A 40 0.79 8.63 1.32
C GLN A 40 -0.51 8.15 1.93
N GLU A 41 -1.51 8.00 1.08
CA GLU A 41 -2.72 7.21 1.34
C GLU A 41 -2.74 6.00 0.40
N VAL A 42 -3.22 4.88 0.92
CA VAL A 42 -3.41 3.62 0.20
C VAL A 42 -4.73 3.00 0.59
N VAL A 43 -5.48 2.53 -0.40
CA VAL A 43 -6.71 1.78 -0.20
C VAL A 43 -6.58 0.42 -0.86
N PHE A 44 -6.87 -0.64 -0.09
CA PHE A 44 -7.16 -1.96 -0.62
C PHE A 44 -8.60 -2.34 -0.30
N SER A 45 -9.41 -2.56 -1.33
CA SER A 45 -10.81 -2.95 -1.23
C SER A 45 -11.11 -4.23 -2.02
N HIS A 46 -12.31 -4.78 -1.84
CA HIS A 46 -12.82 -5.90 -2.64
C HIS A 46 -14.33 -5.74 -2.85
N ASP A 47 -14.86 -6.44 -3.84
CA ASP A 47 -16.30 -6.54 -4.11
C ASP A 47 -16.83 -7.98 -4.03
N GLY A 48 -16.03 -8.88 -3.43
CA GLY A 48 -16.34 -10.30 -3.23
C GLY A 48 -15.85 -11.23 -4.36
N ARG A 49 -15.32 -10.67 -5.46
CA ARG A 49 -14.64 -11.43 -6.50
C ARG A 49 -13.18 -11.73 -6.13
N ASP A 50 -12.49 -12.46 -6.99
CA ASP A 50 -11.14 -13.01 -6.76
C ASP A 50 -10.00 -12.01 -7.06
N PHE A 51 -10.19 -10.75 -6.68
CA PHE A 51 -9.15 -9.71 -6.72
C PHE A 51 -9.33 -8.69 -5.60
N LEU A 52 -8.25 -7.98 -5.27
CA LEU A 52 -8.30 -6.73 -4.51
C LEU A 52 -8.18 -5.54 -5.46
N GLU A 53 -8.98 -4.51 -5.24
CA GLU A 53 -8.77 -3.20 -5.85
C GLU A 53 -7.72 -2.44 -5.04
N TYR A 54 -6.86 -1.72 -5.73
CA TYR A 54 -5.75 -0.99 -5.14
C TYR A 54 -5.72 0.44 -5.67
N HIS A 55 -5.63 1.41 -4.76
CA HIS A 55 -5.40 2.82 -5.07
C HIS A 55 -4.35 3.39 -4.14
N SER A 56 -3.44 4.21 -4.67
CA SER A 56 -2.49 4.97 -3.86
C SER A 56 -2.28 6.37 -4.41
N HIS A 57 -2.23 7.33 -3.50
CA HIS A 57 -1.84 8.71 -3.78
C HIS A 57 -0.74 9.12 -2.81
N SER A 58 0.28 9.80 -3.33
CA SER A 58 1.35 10.36 -2.53
C SER A 58 1.55 11.85 -2.81
N TRP A 59 2.13 12.55 -1.85
CA TRP A 59 2.39 13.98 -1.92
C TRP A 59 3.66 14.34 -1.16
N VAL A 60 4.34 15.39 -1.62
CA VAL A 60 5.53 15.94 -0.95
C VAL A 60 5.11 16.61 0.37
N LEU A 61 5.93 16.41 1.41
CA LEU A 61 5.82 17.09 2.69
C LEU A 61 6.92 18.14 2.84
N ASP A 62 6.58 19.29 3.44
CA ASP A 62 7.58 20.26 3.90
C ASP A 62 8.21 19.83 5.25
N ALA A 63 9.07 20.69 5.81
CA ALA A 63 9.77 20.40 7.06
C ALA A 63 8.82 20.31 8.27
N GLU A 64 7.68 20.98 8.19
CA GLU A 64 6.62 21.00 9.20
C GLU A 64 5.61 19.84 9.03
N GLY A 65 5.72 19.06 7.95
CA GLY A 65 4.84 17.94 7.64
C GLY A 65 3.54 18.32 6.93
N ASN A 66 3.46 19.52 6.35
CA ASN A 66 2.31 19.93 5.55
C ASN A 66 2.41 19.38 4.12
N LYS A 67 1.24 19.06 3.54
CA LYS A 67 1.13 18.67 2.14
C LYS A 67 1.44 19.86 1.21
N VAL A 68 2.46 19.71 0.38
CA VAL A 68 2.91 20.76 -0.55
C VAL A 68 2.34 20.57 -1.95
N ARG A 69 2.53 19.39 -2.54
CA ARG A 69 2.08 19.05 -3.90
C ARG A 69 1.98 17.54 -4.10
N ALA A 70 1.22 17.10 -5.10
CA ALA A 70 1.20 15.70 -5.51
C ALA A 70 2.59 15.18 -5.92
N LEU A 71 2.82 13.88 -5.71
CA LEU A 71 4.06 13.18 -6.05
C LEU A 71 3.81 12.06 -7.09
N GLU A 72 3.31 10.89 -6.68
CA GLU A 72 2.90 9.79 -7.57
C GLU A 72 1.47 9.34 -7.24
N SER A 73 0.73 8.89 -8.24
CA SER A 73 -0.56 8.19 -8.06
C SER A 73 -0.63 6.93 -8.91
N GLU A 74 -1.21 5.89 -8.34
CA GLU A 74 -1.33 4.60 -8.99
C GLU A 74 -2.59 3.85 -8.57
N SER A 75 -3.06 2.97 -9.45
CA SER A 75 -4.21 2.12 -9.18
C SER A 75 -4.17 0.84 -9.99
N GLY A 76 -4.83 -0.20 -9.51
CA GLY A 76 -4.79 -1.50 -10.15
C GLY A 76 -5.54 -2.59 -9.40
N TYR A 77 -5.27 -3.83 -9.80
CA TYR A 77 -5.88 -5.01 -9.21
C TYR A 77 -4.81 -6.02 -8.80
N TRP A 78 -4.96 -6.59 -7.61
CA TRP A 78 -4.09 -7.62 -7.08
C TRP A 78 -4.84 -8.95 -7.04
N ARG A 79 -4.17 -10.03 -7.45
CA ARG A 79 -4.70 -11.39 -7.41
C ARG A 79 -3.66 -12.32 -6.77
N ILE A 80 -4.14 -13.46 -6.27
CA ILE A 80 -3.28 -14.51 -5.70
C ILE A 80 -3.82 -15.88 -6.09
N ASP A 81 -2.93 -16.82 -6.39
CA ASP A 81 -3.29 -18.21 -6.68
C ASP A 81 -3.13 -19.13 -5.45
N ASP A 82 -3.46 -20.41 -5.63
CA ASP A 82 -3.35 -21.44 -4.59
C ASP A 82 -1.90 -21.79 -4.22
N GLN A 83 -0.92 -21.39 -5.04
CA GLN A 83 0.52 -21.51 -4.81
C GLN A 83 1.10 -20.26 -4.15
N ARG A 84 0.27 -19.31 -3.73
CA ARG A 84 0.67 -18.03 -3.11
C ARG A 84 1.46 -17.11 -4.05
N LYS A 85 1.31 -17.29 -5.37
CA LYS A 85 1.83 -16.37 -6.38
C LYS A 85 0.92 -15.16 -6.47
N VAL A 86 1.52 -13.97 -6.37
CA VAL A 86 0.81 -12.70 -6.47
C VAL A 86 1.01 -12.13 -7.86
N GLU A 87 -0.07 -11.66 -8.48
CA GLU A 87 -0.02 -10.93 -9.76
C GLU A 87 -0.75 -9.60 -9.62
N ILE A 88 -0.21 -8.55 -10.26
CA ILE A 88 -0.76 -7.20 -10.20
C ILE A 88 -0.76 -6.60 -11.59
N VAL A 89 -1.90 -6.02 -11.97
CA VAL A 89 -1.99 -5.11 -13.11
C VAL A 89 -2.23 -3.71 -12.59
N MET A 90 -1.42 -2.74 -13.00
CA MET A 90 -1.54 -1.38 -12.49
C MET A 90 -1.18 -0.31 -13.52
N VAL A 91 -1.73 0.88 -13.29
CA VAL A 91 -1.48 2.08 -14.08
C VAL A 91 -1.02 3.21 -13.15
N ARG A 92 -0.17 4.08 -13.68
CA ARG A 92 0.37 5.25 -12.97
C ARG A 92 -0.01 6.54 -13.67
N ASP A 93 -0.15 7.60 -12.89
CA ASP A 93 -0.40 8.97 -13.37
C ASP A 93 0.67 9.50 -14.34
N GLN A 94 1.86 8.91 -14.28
CA GLN A 94 3.01 9.24 -15.15
C GLN A 94 2.92 8.64 -16.57
N GLY A 95 1.80 7.98 -16.93
CA GLY A 95 1.62 7.37 -18.25
C GLY A 95 2.34 6.02 -18.40
N VAL A 96 2.39 5.25 -17.32
CA VAL A 96 3.02 3.92 -17.25
C VAL A 96 1.95 2.89 -16.91
N VAL A 97 2.02 1.72 -17.55
CA VAL A 97 1.27 0.52 -17.18
C VAL A 97 2.25 -0.61 -16.88
N GLU A 98 1.95 -1.40 -15.86
CA GLU A 98 2.87 -2.39 -15.31
C GLU A 98 2.13 -3.70 -15.02
N ILE A 99 2.82 -4.83 -15.25
CA ILE A 99 2.45 -6.15 -14.73
C ILE A 99 3.53 -6.57 -13.75
N TRP A 100 3.11 -6.97 -12.55
CA TRP A 100 4.00 -7.45 -11.50
C TRP A 100 3.69 -8.90 -11.15
N TYR A 101 4.73 -9.67 -10.86
CA TYR A 101 4.63 -11.00 -10.28
C TYR A 101 5.43 -11.09 -8.99
N GLY A 102 5.01 -11.98 -8.10
CA GLY A 102 5.67 -12.15 -6.83
C GLY A 102 5.17 -13.33 -6.02
N ASP A 103 5.63 -13.36 -4.77
CA ASP A 103 5.39 -14.43 -3.82
C ASP A 103 4.95 -13.84 -2.49
N LEU A 104 3.87 -14.39 -1.94
CA LEU A 104 3.52 -14.17 -0.53
C LEU A 104 4.29 -15.18 0.33
N ALA A 105 5.19 -14.67 1.17
CA ALA A 105 6.07 -15.44 2.03
C ALA A 105 5.31 -16.46 2.90
N ASP A 106 5.94 -17.61 3.16
CA ASP A 106 5.35 -18.62 4.04
C ASP A 106 5.29 -18.12 5.48
N GLN A 107 4.13 -18.32 6.12
CA GLN A 107 3.84 -17.97 7.52
C GLN A 107 4.12 -16.51 7.92
N LYS A 108 4.29 -15.59 6.96
CA LYS A 108 4.57 -14.17 7.20
C LYS A 108 3.73 -13.31 6.27
N PRO A 109 3.18 -12.19 6.75
CA PRO A 109 2.45 -11.24 5.90
C PRO A 109 3.46 -10.33 5.17
N GLN A 110 4.24 -10.93 4.27
CA GLN A 110 5.27 -10.27 3.47
C GLN A 110 5.14 -10.69 2.01
N ILE A 111 5.16 -9.73 1.10
CA ILE A 111 5.05 -9.97 -0.34
C ILE A 111 6.24 -9.33 -1.05
N ASP A 112 6.94 -10.12 -1.84
CA ASP A 112 8.03 -9.69 -2.71
C ASP A 112 7.54 -9.70 -4.16
N LEU A 113 7.70 -8.59 -4.89
CA LEU A 113 7.20 -8.38 -6.24
C LEU A 113 8.32 -7.88 -7.16
N VAL A 114 8.23 -8.23 -8.45
CA VAL A 114 9.07 -7.74 -9.52
C VAL A 114 8.22 -7.46 -10.76
N THR A 115 8.55 -6.40 -11.50
CA THR A 115 7.91 -6.11 -12.79
C THR A 115 8.30 -7.16 -13.83
N ASP A 116 7.32 -7.67 -14.56
CA ASP A 116 7.52 -8.53 -15.74
C ASP A 116 7.31 -7.76 -17.05
N ALA A 117 6.30 -6.87 -17.06
CA ALA A 117 6.04 -6.00 -18.20
C ALA A 117 5.88 -4.56 -17.76
N VAL A 118 6.45 -3.65 -18.56
CA VAL A 118 6.26 -2.20 -18.46
C VAL A 118 5.97 -1.67 -19.85
N ALA A 119 4.89 -0.91 -20.00
CA ALA A 119 4.66 -0.10 -21.18
C ALA A 119 4.42 1.37 -20.80
N ARG A 120 4.82 2.27 -21.69
CA ARG A 120 4.84 3.71 -21.44
C ARG A 120 4.19 4.45 -22.60
N THR A 121 3.46 5.51 -22.30
CA THR A 121 3.02 6.47 -23.32
C THR A 121 4.21 7.26 -23.86
N ALA A 122 4.06 7.86 -25.04
CA ALA A 122 5.16 8.52 -25.75
C ALA A 122 5.82 9.66 -24.96
N THR A 123 5.08 10.31 -24.07
CA THR A 123 5.54 11.45 -23.27
C THR A 123 5.95 11.06 -21.84
N ALA A 124 5.78 9.80 -21.45
CA ALA A 124 6.14 9.34 -20.11
C ALA A 124 7.66 9.40 -19.92
N ARG A 125 8.10 9.77 -18.71
CA ARG A 125 9.53 9.73 -18.34
C ARG A 125 10.05 8.29 -18.43
N PRO A 126 11.38 8.09 -18.55
CA PRO A 126 11.95 6.75 -18.56
C PRO A 126 11.60 5.97 -17.29
N HIS A 127 11.04 4.79 -17.47
CA HIS A 127 10.78 3.79 -16.44
C HIS A 127 10.92 2.42 -17.12
N SER A 128 11.71 1.53 -16.53
CA SER A 128 12.05 0.23 -17.13
C SER A 128 11.60 -0.95 -16.27
N GLY A 129 11.25 -0.72 -15.01
CA GLY A 129 10.80 -1.75 -14.08
C GLY A 129 11.14 -1.44 -12.64
N GLY A 130 10.86 -2.40 -11.77
CA GLY A 130 11.09 -2.24 -10.35
C GLY A 130 10.93 -3.54 -9.56
N LYS A 131 11.18 -3.40 -8.25
CA LYS A 131 10.83 -4.41 -7.24
C LYS A 131 10.06 -3.73 -6.12
N ARG A 132 9.16 -4.47 -5.49
CA ARG A 132 8.46 -4.00 -4.29
C ARG A 132 8.50 -5.07 -3.22
N LEU A 133 8.73 -4.63 -2.00
CA LEU A 133 8.58 -5.45 -0.79
C LEU A 133 7.50 -4.80 0.07
N TYR A 134 6.45 -5.55 0.39
CA TYR A 134 5.44 -5.17 1.36
C TYR A 134 5.53 -6.06 2.59
N GLY A 135 5.32 -5.51 3.78
CA GLY A 135 5.32 -6.26 5.03
C GLY A 135 4.39 -5.67 6.07
N TYR A 136 3.57 -6.50 6.71
CA TYR A 136 2.75 -6.08 7.84
C TYR A 136 3.50 -6.32 9.15
N VAL A 137 3.86 -5.23 9.84
CA VAL A 137 4.73 -5.24 11.02
C VAL A 137 4.06 -4.47 12.15
N LYS A 138 3.75 -5.17 13.24
CA LYS A 138 3.17 -4.57 14.47
C LYS A 138 1.92 -3.71 14.24
N GLY A 139 1.11 -4.01 13.22
CA GLY A 139 -0.11 -3.26 12.91
C GLY A 139 0.04 -2.25 11.77
N ASP A 140 1.27 -1.97 11.35
CA ASP A 140 1.58 -1.01 10.29
C ASP A 140 1.94 -1.76 9.00
N LEU A 141 1.56 -1.18 7.86
CA LEU A 141 1.97 -1.62 6.54
C LEU A 141 3.26 -0.90 6.15
N MET A 142 4.33 -1.66 6.00
CA MET A 142 5.64 -1.18 5.56
C MET A 142 5.84 -1.56 4.09
N TRP A 143 6.47 -0.69 3.31
CA TRP A 143 6.91 -1.07 1.97
C TRP A 143 8.20 -0.38 1.53
N VAL A 144 8.91 -1.04 0.61
CA VAL A 144 10.06 -0.49 -0.12
C VAL A 144 9.84 -0.72 -1.61
N GLY A 145 10.01 0.34 -2.40
CA GLY A 145 9.98 0.32 -3.85
C GLY A 145 11.38 0.59 -4.40
N GLU A 146 11.78 -0.28 -5.31
CA GLU A 146 12.97 -0.12 -6.14
C GLU A 146 12.54 0.19 -7.58
N LYS A 147 13.30 1.03 -8.26
CA LYS A 147 13.02 1.49 -9.62
C LYS A 147 14.28 1.43 -10.45
N THR A 148 14.13 1.08 -11.72
CA THR A 148 15.19 1.19 -12.73
C THR A 148 14.69 1.95 -13.95
N THR A 149 15.61 2.66 -14.60
CA THR A 149 15.41 3.34 -15.89
C THR A 149 16.54 2.93 -16.83
N PRO A 150 16.53 3.33 -18.11
CA PRO A 150 17.64 3.05 -19.02
C PRO A 150 18.99 3.56 -18.52
N ASP A 151 19.00 4.63 -17.71
CA ASP A 151 20.22 5.31 -17.24
C ASP A 151 20.56 5.04 -15.77
N VAL A 152 19.64 4.41 -15.02
CA VAL A 152 19.79 4.17 -13.58
C VAL A 152 19.49 2.70 -13.27
N GLU A 153 20.50 2.00 -12.77
CA GLU A 153 20.36 0.63 -12.28
C GLU A 153 19.31 0.52 -11.17
N LEU A 154 18.73 -0.68 -11.01
CA LEU A 154 17.73 -0.95 -10.00
C LEU A 154 18.24 -0.58 -8.60
N ARG A 155 17.49 0.29 -7.92
CA ARG A 155 17.81 0.76 -6.58
C ARG A 155 16.56 1.19 -5.83
N PRO A 156 16.59 1.21 -4.49
CA PRO A 156 15.54 1.83 -3.68
C PRO A 156 15.32 3.28 -4.11
N TYR A 157 14.06 3.64 -4.29
CA TYR A 157 13.65 5.01 -4.61
C TYR A 157 12.58 5.56 -3.67
N MET A 158 11.73 4.68 -3.12
CA MET A 158 10.73 5.06 -2.11
C MET A 158 10.62 3.98 -1.04
N SER A 159 10.34 4.39 0.19
CA SER A 159 9.89 3.50 1.26
C SER A 159 8.95 4.25 2.20
N ALA A 160 7.97 3.55 2.77
CA ALA A 160 7.02 4.15 3.70
C ALA A 160 6.60 3.20 4.82
N GLN A 161 6.12 3.82 5.90
CA GLN A 161 5.39 3.17 6.98
C GLN A 161 4.00 3.79 7.07
N LEU A 162 2.97 2.95 6.92
CA LEU A 162 1.57 3.36 6.89
C LEU A 162 0.82 2.73 8.05
N LYS A 163 -0.01 3.55 8.71
CA LYS A 163 -0.91 3.12 9.76
C LYS A 163 -2.29 2.85 9.18
N LYS A 164 -2.97 1.85 9.72
CA LYS A 164 -4.36 1.58 9.36
C LYS A 164 -5.24 2.72 9.87
N VAL A 165 -6.03 3.30 8.98
CA VAL A 165 -6.98 4.36 9.31
C VAL A 165 -8.23 3.73 9.92
N VAL A 166 -8.70 4.29 11.04
CA VAL A 166 -9.96 3.89 11.65
C VAL A 166 -11.09 4.61 10.93
N THR A 167 -12.03 3.85 10.40
CA THR A 167 -13.20 4.35 9.68
C THR A 167 -14.28 4.89 10.64
N PRO A 168 -15.12 5.83 10.20
CA PRO A 168 -16.27 6.29 10.99
C PRO A 168 -17.20 5.16 11.44
N GLU A 169 -17.37 4.12 10.63
CA GLU A 169 -18.17 2.93 10.93
C GLU A 169 -17.56 2.11 12.08
N GLU A 170 -16.24 1.89 12.05
CA GLU A 170 -15.52 1.25 13.14
C GLU A 170 -15.62 2.07 14.43
N VAL A 171 -15.50 3.41 14.34
CA VAL A 171 -15.71 4.29 15.50
C VAL A 171 -17.14 4.15 16.05
N ALA A 172 -18.15 4.09 15.17
CA ALA A 172 -19.54 3.93 15.58
C ALA A 172 -19.80 2.56 16.24
N GLU A 173 -19.18 1.50 15.75
CA GLU A 173 -19.24 0.18 16.36
C GLU A 173 -18.53 0.15 17.71
N MET A 174 -17.33 0.73 17.81
CA MET A 174 -16.62 0.89 19.08
C MET A 174 -17.48 1.62 20.09
N ALA A 175 -18.11 2.74 19.71
CA ALA A 175 -18.99 3.52 20.57
C ALA A 175 -20.20 2.73 21.07
N ARG A 176 -20.83 1.90 20.22
CA ARG A 176 -21.95 1.02 20.63
C ARG A 176 -21.52 -0.08 21.61
N ASN A 177 -20.26 -0.49 21.56
CA ASN A 177 -19.69 -1.56 22.37
C ASN A 177 -18.92 -1.05 23.60
N LEU A 178 -18.90 0.25 23.85
CA LEU A 178 -18.29 0.78 25.07
C LEU A 178 -19.06 0.23 26.28
N PRO A 179 -18.37 -0.39 27.27
CA PRO A 179 -19.01 -0.77 28.51
C PRO A 179 -19.59 0.45 29.20
N ASP A 180 -20.57 0.25 30.09
CA ASP A 180 -21.07 1.30 30.97
C ASP A 180 -19.92 1.70 31.92
N MET A 181 -19.15 2.72 31.53
CA MET A 181 -17.92 3.10 32.20
C MET A 181 -18.23 4.02 33.38
N PRO A 182 -17.52 3.91 34.51
CA PRO A 182 -17.49 4.98 35.49
C PRO A 182 -17.10 6.30 34.81
N ASP A 183 -17.73 7.40 35.22
CA ASP A 183 -17.52 8.77 34.68
C ASP A 183 -16.07 9.29 34.80
N ASP A 184 -15.13 8.50 35.33
CA ASP A 184 -13.73 8.88 35.53
C ASP A 184 -12.83 8.61 34.32
N GLY A 185 -13.30 7.86 33.31
CA GLY A 185 -12.53 7.54 32.10
C GLY A 185 -11.30 6.66 32.33
N ILE A 186 -11.02 6.21 33.57
CA ILE A 186 -9.87 5.39 33.92
C ILE A 186 -10.01 3.98 33.32
N ALA A 187 -11.24 3.55 33.04
CA ALA A 187 -11.55 2.24 32.46
C ALA A 187 -10.91 2.00 31.08
N PHE A 188 -10.54 3.04 30.32
CA PHE A 188 -9.80 2.88 29.05
C PHE A 188 -8.34 2.44 29.23
N PHE A 189 -7.78 2.57 30.44
CA PHE A 189 -6.36 2.28 30.74
C PHE A 189 -6.13 0.97 31.51
N ARG A 190 -7.20 0.24 31.85
CA ARG A 190 -7.15 -1.06 32.54
C ARG A 190 -7.33 -2.20 31.55
#